data_AF-A0A1Q7HSG5-F1
#
_entry.id   AF-A0A1Q7HSG5-F1
#
_cell.length_a   1.000
_cell.length_b   1.000
_cell.length_c   1.000
_cell.angle_alpha   90.00
_cell.angle_beta   90.00
_cell.angle_gamma   90.00
#
_symmetry.space_group_name_H-M   'P 1'
#
loop_
_entity.id
_entity.type
_entity.pdbx_description
1 polymer ?
#
loop_
_entity_poly.entity_id
_entity_poly.type
_entity_poly.pdbx_seq_one_letter_code
_entity_poly.pdbx_strand_id
1 'polypeptide(L)' 'MGAKLIAFVCTAPDHQPSAAMPDKLTIFHGAWAFCPRDAHADGHRWQDTGGAELDVLMRRVGLSITA' A
#
# COMPACT_ATOMS: atom_id res chain seq x y z
N MET A 1 10.27 17.73 9.71
CA MET A 1 9.02 17.22 9.13
C MET A 1 9.24 15.74 8.84
N GLY A 2 8.69 14.85 9.66
CA GLY A 2 8.86 13.40 9.46
C GLY A 2 8.06 12.94 8.25
N ALA A 3 8.70 12.22 7.33
CA ALA A 3 7.99 11.59 6.22
C ALA A 3 6.84 10.74 6.79
N LYS A 4 5.65 10.81 6.18
CA LYS A 4 4.52 9.94 6.55
C LYS A 4 4.81 8.54 6.02
N LEU A 5 5.50 7.76 6.83
CA LEU A 5 5.92 6.41 6.48
C LEU A 5 4.75 5.43 6.54
N ILE A 6 4.67 4.55 5.56
CA ILE A 6 3.75 3.43 5.50
C ILE A 6 4.40 2.28 6.26
N ALA A 7 3.79 1.80 7.34
CA ALA A 7 4.30 0.71 8.17
C ALA A 7 4.00 -0.68 7.59
N PHE A 8 2.95 -0.81 6.77
CA PHE A 8 2.51 -2.09 6.24
C PHE A 8 2.22 -2.04 4.74
N VAL A 9 2.59 -3.09 4.01
CA VAL A 9 2.25 -3.29 2.60
C VAL A 9 1.47 -4.59 2.42
N CYS A 10 0.42 -4.57 1.61
CA CYS A 10 -0.29 -5.79 1.24
C CYS A 10 0.54 -6.60 0.24
N THR A 11 0.69 -7.90 0.53
CA THR A 11 1.40 -8.89 -0.29
C THR A 11 0.49 -10.07 -0.64
N ALA A 12 -0.84 -9.90 -0.51
CA ALA A 12 -1.78 -10.96 -0.87
C ALA A 12 -1.71 -11.22 -2.39
N PRO A 13 -1.61 -12.49 -2.83
CA PRO A 13 -1.46 -12.82 -4.24
C PRO A 13 -2.66 -12.37 -5.10
N ASP A 14 -3.85 -12.35 -4.52
CA ASP A 14 -5.08 -11.89 -5.18
C ASP A 14 -5.22 -10.37 -5.22
N HIS A 15 -4.37 -9.65 -4.47
CA HIS A 15 -4.37 -8.19 -4.42
C HIS A 15 -3.36 -7.62 -5.41
N GLN A 16 -3.54 -7.98 -6.68
CA GLN A 16 -2.69 -7.45 -7.74
C GLN A 16 -2.91 -5.94 -7.95
N PRO A 17 -1.86 -5.23 -8.37
CA PRO A 17 -1.96 -3.82 -8.73
C PRO A 17 -3.08 -3.60 -9.75
N SER A 18 -3.95 -2.64 -9.44
CA SER A 18 -5.03 -2.26 -10.33
C SER A 18 -4.87 -0.81 -10.74
N ALA A 19 -5.04 -0.54 -12.04
CA ALA A 19 -5.11 0.81 -12.60
C ALA A 19 -6.40 1.54 -12.22
N ALA A 20 -7.40 0.84 -11.67
CA ALA A 20 -8.49 1.50 -10.99
C ALA A 20 -7.94 2.36 -9.84
N MET A 21 -8.62 3.47 -9.54
CA MET A 21 -8.26 4.40 -8.47
C MET A 21 -9.15 4.26 -7.22
N PRO A 22 -9.31 3.07 -6.60
CA PRO A 22 -9.87 3.00 -5.25
C PRO A 22 -8.85 3.50 -4.23
N ASP A 23 -9.30 3.72 -2.99
CA ASP A 23 -8.43 4.06 -1.88
C ASP A 23 -7.37 2.97 -1.68
N LYS A 24 -6.10 3.37 -1.77
CA LYS A 24 -4.94 2.47 -1.64
C LYS A 24 -4.34 2.48 -0.23
N LEU A 25 -4.78 3.41 0.62
CA LEU A 25 -4.28 3.59 1.97
C LEU A 25 -5.37 3.34 2.99
N THR A 26 -5.03 2.64 4.06
CA THR A 26 -5.89 2.41 5.21
C THR A 26 -5.08 2.44 6.50
N ILE A 27 -5.77 2.38 7.64
CA ILE A 27 -5.15 2.21 8.95
C ILE A 27 -5.22 0.74 9.34
N PHE A 28 -4.05 0.12 9.53
CA PHE A 28 -3.91 -1.24 10.08
C PHE A 28 -3.07 -1.16 11.35
N HIS A 29 -3.58 -1.68 12.46
CA HIS A 29 -2.90 -1.65 13.77
C HIS A 29 -2.47 -0.23 14.20
N GLY A 30 -3.25 0.79 13.86
CA GLY A 30 -2.98 2.18 14.23
C GLY A 30 -1.89 2.88 13.39
N ALA A 31 -1.37 2.22 12.35
CA ALA A 31 -0.40 2.78 11.43
C ALA A 31 -0.90 2.74 9.97
N TRP A 32 -0.26 3.54 9.12
CA TRP A 32 -0.57 3.57 7.69
C TRP A 32 -0.19 2.25 7.02
N ALA A 33 -1.13 1.72 6.23
CA ALA A 33 -0.96 0.53 5.43
C ALA A 33 -1.35 0.79 3.97
N PHE A 34 -0.65 0.15 3.05
CA PHE A 34 -0.83 0.33 1.61
C PHE A 34 -1.21 -0.97 0.91
N CYS A 35 -2.32 -0.95 0.15
CA CYS A 35 -2.72 -2.03 -0.75
C CYS A 35 -2.68 -1.54 -2.21
N PRO A 36 -2.00 -2.25 -3.12
CA PRO A 36 -1.94 -1.85 -4.54
C PRO A 36 -3.26 -2.08 -5.30
N ARG A 37 -4.15 -2.94 -4.77
CA ARG A 37 -5.46 -3.24 -5.35
C ARG A 37 -6.53 -2.29 -4.82
N ASP A 38 -6.85 -2.42 -3.54
CA ASP A 38 -7.94 -1.74 -2.83
C ASP A 38 -7.71 -1.97 -1.32
N ALA A 39 -7.62 -0.91 -0.52
CA ALA A 39 -7.34 -0.98 0.91
C ALA A 39 -8.59 -1.26 1.77
N HIS A 40 -9.78 -1.30 1.17
CA HIS A 40 -11.02 -1.70 1.81
C HIS A 40 -11.43 -3.15 1.48
N ALA A 41 -10.65 -3.85 0.65
CA ALA A 41 -10.93 -5.24 0.31
C ALA A 41 -10.58 -6.20 1.46
N ASP A 42 -11.27 -7.33 1.54
CA ASP A 42 -10.88 -8.39 2.47
C ASP A 42 -9.71 -9.24 1.95
N GLY A 43 -9.13 -10.06 2.82
CA GLY A 43 -8.08 -11.03 2.46
C GLY A 43 -6.67 -10.44 2.39
N HIS A 44 -6.44 -9.29 3.03
CA HIS A 44 -5.12 -8.69 3.08
C HIS A 44 -4.08 -9.56 3.77
N ARG A 45 -2.88 -9.60 3.18
CA ARG A 45 -1.67 -10.12 3.82
C ARG A 45 -0.70 -8.98 4.06
N TRP A 46 -0.81 -8.35 5.22
CA TRP A 46 0.04 -7.23 5.60
C TRP A 46 1.46 -7.71 5.95
N GLN A 47 2.45 -7.06 5.36
CA GLN A 47 3.86 -7.24 5.66
C GLN A 47 4.43 -5.93 6.19
N ASP A 48 5.17 -5.99 7.30
CA ASP A 48 5.86 -4.85 7.86
C ASP A 48 6.94 -4.34 6.89
N THR A 49 7.02 -3.03 6.73
CA THR A 49 7.96 -2.36 5.81
C THR A 49 9.13 -1.68 6.53
N GLY A 50 9.09 -1.59 7.87
CA GLY A 50 9.99 -0.75 8.66
C GLY A 50 9.75 0.77 8.49
N GLY A 51 8.66 1.16 7.82
CA GLY A 51 8.36 2.55 7.48
C GLY A 51 8.93 2.95 6.12
N ALA A 52 8.21 2.60 5.06
CA ALA A 52 8.57 2.94 3.69
C ALA A 52 7.79 4.16 3.17
N GLU A 53 8.39 4.91 2.25
CA GLU A 53 7.66 5.95 1.52
C GLU A 53 6.68 5.32 0.53
N LEU A 54 5.54 5.99 0.33
CA LEU A 54 4.48 5.47 -0.54
C LEU A 54 4.95 5.33 -2.01
N ASP A 55 5.74 6.28 -2.52
CA ASP A 55 6.23 6.23 -3.90
C ASP A 55 7.14 5.01 -4.14
N VAL A 56 7.96 4.65 -3.14
CA VAL A 56 8.81 3.46 -3.18
C VAL A 56 7.94 2.20 -3.26
N LEU A 57 6.89 2.12 -2.45
CA LEU A 57 5.96 0.99 -2.49
C LEU A 57 5.19 0.91 -3.81
N MET A 58 4.73 2.04 -4.34
CA MET A 58 4.02 2.11 -5.62
C MET A 58 4.91 1.65 -6.79
N ARG A 59 6.18 2.09 -6.82
CA ARG A 59 7.15 1.60 -7.81
C ARG A 59 7.42 0.11 -7.68
N ARG A 60 7.56 -0.41 -6.45
CA ARG A 60 7.80 -1.84 -6.18
C ARG A 60 6.69 -2.74 -6.75
N VAL A 61 5.45 -2.26 -6.70
CA VAL A 61 4.27 -3.00 -7.19
C VAL A 61 3.90 -2.62 -8.63
N GLY A 62 4.74 -1.86 -9.34
CA GLY A 62 4.52 -1.52 -10.75
C GLY A 62 3.38 -0.51 -11.00
N LEU A 63 2.96 0.24 -9.99
CA LEU A 63 2.07 1.38 -10.16
C LEU A 63 2.91 2.60 -10.55
N SER A 64 2.75 3.07 -11.78
CA SER A 64 3.33 4.34 -12.22
C SER A 64 2.46 5.49 -11.74
N ILE A 65 3.01 6.37 -10.90
CA ILE A 65 2.47 7.71 -10.70
C ILE A 65 2.88 8.50 -11.94
N THR A 66 1.99 8.63 -12.91
CA THR A 66 2.14 9.69 -13.91
C THR A 66 1.78 10.99 -13.19
N ALA A 67 2.81 11.81 -12.92
CA ALA A 67 2.65 13.14 -12.36
C ALA A 67 1.85 14.05 -13.31
#